data_AF-I1K2Y4-F1
#
_entry.id   AF-I1K2Y4-F1
#
_cell.length_a   1.000
_cell.length_b   1.000
_cell.length_c   1.000
_cell.angle_alpha   90.00
_cell.angle_beta   90.00
_cell.angle_gamma   90.00
#
_symmetry.space_group_name_H-M   'P 1'
#
loop_
_entity.id
_entity.type
_entity.pdbx_description
1 polymer ?
#
loop_
_entity_poly.entity_id
_entity_poly.type
_entity_poly.pdbx_seq_one_letter_code
_entity_poly.pdbx_strand_id
1 'polypeptide(L)'
;MAFILIIASLVFLWIVSLCKVLLLPRIPFGNHFTHNNGNASFFVSPQFLLFLISLVFSGRAFRKRNALLVIAHPDDESMFFTPTINFLTSKGHNVQILCLSIGDADGKGNIRKQELFQACVALKVPMQQVKIVNHPDLQDGFGKVWSHNLLAKIIEEEITRCCIDMIITFDSHGVSGHCNHRDVHYGVCKLLHDTLQRDIEVWELVSTNILRKYSGPVDIWLSIFLAMLHTNGTMQCLVNEHSRRSVIAMAQHSSQWVWFRKLFVALSSYTYMNTLRKV
;
A
#
# COMPACT_ATOMS: atom_id res chain seq x y z
N MET A 1 23.62 1.34 -31.44
CA MET A 1 23.03 2.70 -31.33
C MET A 1 21.60 2.67 -30.79
N ALA A 2 20.64 2.00 -31.42
CA ALA A 2 19.24 2.00 -30.98
C ALA A 2 19.01 1.51 -29.53
N PHE A 3 19.68 0.42 -29.12
CA PHE A 3 19.54 -0.13 -27.77
C PHE A 3 20.02 0.83 -26.66
N ILE A 4 21.13 1.54 -26.90
CA ILE A 4 21.67 2.55 -25.98
C ILE A 4 20.68 3.71 -25.85
N LEU A 5 20.08 4.13 -26.96
CA LEU A 5 19.07 5.20 -26.97
C LEU A 5 17.84 4.80 -26.14
N ILE A 6 17.34 3.56 -26.32
CA ILE A 6 16.20 3.04 -25.56
C ILE A 6 16.49 3.03 -24.05
N ILE A 7 17.65 2.51 -23.64
CA ILE A 7 18.06 2.49 -22.23
C ILE A 7 18.15 3.91 -21.67
N ALA A 8 18.80 4.82 -22.40
CA ALA A 8 18.95 6.21 -21.98
C ALA A 8 17.58 6.89 -21.81
N SER A 9 16.62 6.64 -22.72
CA SER A 9 15.26 7.15 -22.61
C SER A 9 14.50 6.59 -21.40
N LEU A 10 14.64 5.28 -21.11
CA LEU A 10 14.01 4.66 -19.93
C LEU A 10 14.59 5.22 -18.62
N VAL A 11 15.92 5.37 -18.55
CA VAL A 11 16.60 5.97 -17.39
C VAL A 11 16.16 7.42 -17.21
N PHE A 12 16.07 8.19 -18.29
CA PHE A 12 15.59 9.57 -18.24
C PHE A 12 14.15 9.64 -17.70
N LEU A 13 13.23 8.81 -18.22
CA LEU A 13 11.85 8.74 -17.72
C LEU A 13 11.77 8.35 -16.25
N TRP A 14 12.63 7.41 -15.82
CA TRP A 14 12.73 6.99 -14.43
C TRP A 14 13.19 8.14 -13.53
N ILE A 15 14.25 8.86 -13.92
CA ILE A 15 14.75 10.03 -13.18
C ILE A 15 13.69 11.12 -13.12
N VAL A 16 13.04 11.47 -14.23
CA VAL A 16 11.99 12.50 -14.25
C VAL A 16 10.82 12.11 -13.34
N SER A 17 10.40 10.85 -13.38
CA SER A 17 9.32 10.34 -12.51
C SER A 17 9.73 10.36 -11.03
N LEU A 18 10.98 10.00 -10.73
CA LEU A 18 11.52 10.07 -9.38
C LEU A 18 11.60 11.52 -8.87
N CYS A 19 12.10 12.44 -9.70
CA CYS A 19 12.15 13.87 -9.39
C CYS A 19 10.75 14.42 -9.11
N LYS A 20 9.72 13.98 -9.84
CA LYS A 20 8.33 14.38 -9.55
C LYS A 20 7.88 13.93 -8.17
N VAL A 21 8.22 12.71 -7.74
CA VAL A 21 7.88 12.22 -6.39
C VAL A 21 8.70 12.93 -5.31
N LEU A 22 9.99 13.16 -5.54
CA LEU A 22 10.92 13.67 -4.50
C LEU A 22 10.98 15.20 -4.39
N LEU A 23 10.82 15.93 -5.49
CA LEU A 23 11.04 17.37 -5.58
C LEU A 23 9.75 18.19 -5.68
N LEU A 24 8.61 17.55 -6.01
CA LEU A 24 7.31 18.22 -6.08
C LEU A 24 6.32 17.83 -4.97
N PRO A 25 6.63 17.98 -3.67
CA PRO A 25 5.59 18.15 -2.66
C PRO A 25 5.56 19.62 -2.22
N ARG A 26 4.56 20.39 -2.65
CA ARG A 26 4.04 21.65 -2.01
C ARG A 26 3.18 22.49 -2.98
N ILE A 27 2.13 21.92 -3.56
CA ILE A 27 0.94 22.75 -3.81
C ILE A 27 -0.23 22.03 -3.16
N PRO A 28 -0.66 22.44 -1.96
CA PRO A 28 -2.01 22.14 -1.53
C PRO A 28 -2.90 22.97 -2.45
N PHE A 29 -3.53 22.35 -3.45
CA PHE A 29 -4.65 23.01 -4.12
C PHE A 29 -5.84 22.93 -3.16
N GLY A 30 -5.79 23.81 -2.15
CA GLY A 30 -6.95 24.23 -1.38
C GLY A 30 -7.89 24.98 -2.31
N ASN A 31 -9.17 24.67 -2.18
CA ASN A 31 -10.28 25.21 -2.96
C ASN A 31 -10.21 26.74 -3.10
N HIS A 32 -10.16 27.23 -4.35
CA HIS A 32 -10.87 28.45 -4.74
C HIS A 32 -11.06 28.54 -6.27
N PHE A 33 -12.31 28.84 -6.65
CA PHE A 33 -12.91 29.28 -7.92
C PHE A 33 -11.99 30.08 -8.88
N THR A 34 -12.22 30.23 -10.19
CA THR A 34 -13.45 30.51 -10.97
C THR A 34 -13.34 30.03 -12.43
N HIS A 35 -14.50 29.73 -13.02
CA HIS A 35 -14.73 29.44 -14.43
C HIS A 35 -14.25 30.57 -15.35
N ASN A 36 -13.45 30.29 -16.40
CA ASN A 36 -13.48 31.11 -17.61
C ASN A 36 -13.07 30.34 -18.87
N ASN A 37 -13.82 30.60 -19.93
CA ASN A 37 -13.76 29.99 -21.26
C ASN A 37 -12.51 30.43 -22.05
N GLY A 38 -11.96 29.55 -22.88
CA GLY A 38 -11.12 29.98 -24.00
C GLY A 38 -10.13 28.95 -24.56
N ASN A 39 -10.53 28.35 -25.69
CA ASN A 39 -9.74 27.89 -26.83
C ASN A 39 -8.71 26.74 -26.70
N ALA A 40 -8.91 25.79 -27.62
CA ALA A 40 -8.16 24.56 -27.81
C ALA A 40 -6.73 24.81 -28.33
N SER A 41 -5.79 24.17 -27.66
CA SER A 41 -4.52 23.72 -28.21
C SER A 41 -4.28 22.31 -27.65
N PHE A 42 -3.50 21.50 -28.36
CA PHE A 42 -3.14 20.11 -27.99
C PHE A 42 -2.28 20.12 -26.69
N PHE A 43 -2.92 20.44 -25.59
CA PHE A 43 -2.46 20.27 -24.23
C PHE A 43 -3.50 19.37 -23.57
N VAL A 44 -3.07 18.45 -22.71
CA VAL A 44 -3.92 17.81 -21.68
C VAL A 44 -4.93 18.85 -21.23
N SER A 45 -6.21 18.70 -21.64
CA SER A 45 -7.16 19.79 -21.44
C SER A 45 -7.21 20.10 -19.94
N PRO A 46 -7.45 21.35 -19.52
CA PRO A 46 -7.65 21.64 -18.12
C PRO A 46 -8.71 20.72 -17.50
N GLN A 47 -9.72 20.29 -18.28
CA GLN A 47 -10.65 19.25 -17.84
C GLN A 47 -10.03 17.86 -17.69
N PHE A 48 -9.09 17.44 -18.54
CA PHE A 48 -8.35 16.18 -18.39
C PHE A 48 -7.40 16.22 -17.19
N LEU A 49 -6.72 17.34 -16.93
CA LEU A 49 -5.91 17.52 -15.72
C LEU A 49 -6.79 17.57 -14.45
N LEU A 50 -7.92 18.26 -14.50
CA LEU A 50 -8.90 18.30 -13.40
C LEU A 50 -9.58 16.95 -13.20
N PHE A 51 -9.81 16.17 -14.25
CA PHE A 51 -10.31 14.80 -14.18
C PHE A 51 -9.28 13.87 -13.54
N LEU A 52 -8.01 13.95 -13.95
CA LEU A 52 -6.87 13.27 -13.33
C LEU A 52 -6.77 13.62 -11.84
N ILE A 53 -6.87 14.91 -11.51
CA ILE A 53 -6.90 15.38 -10.12
C ILE A 53 -8.13 14.84 -9.39
N SER A 54 -9.31 14.79 -10.00
CA SER A 54 -10.52 14.22 -9.36
C SER A 54 -10.47 12.69 -9.21
N LEU A 55 -9.71 11.99 -10.05
CA LEU A 55 -9.49 10.54 -9.96
C LEU A 55 -8.48 10.21 -8.85
N VAL A 56 -7.45 11.06 -8.70
CA VAL A 56 -6.44 10.97 -7.62
C VAL A 56 -6.98 11.52 -6.29
N PHE A 57 -7.87 12.51 -6.33
CA PHE A 57 -8.41 13.25 -5.19
C PHE A 57 -9.94 13.32 -5.25
N SER A 58 -10.60 12.17 -5.43
CA SER A 58 -12.08 12.12 -5.39
C SER A 58 -12.56 12.47 -3.98
N GLY A 59 -12.84 13.75 -3.78
CA GLY A 59 -13.25 14.34 -2.51
C GLY A 59 -14.71 14.06 -2.24
N ARG A 60 -15.04 12.83 -1.84
CA ARG A 60 -16.19 12.64 -0.96
C ARG A 60 -15.84 13.25 0.40
N ALA A 61 -16.82 13.85 1.07
CA ALA A 61 -16.65 14.36 2.44
C ALA A 61 -15.96 13.28 3.29
N PHE A 62 -14.70 13.52 3.67
CA PHE A 62 -13.88 12.54 4.37
C PHE A 62 -14.42 12.41 5.80
N ARG A 63 -15.33 11.46 6.01
CA ARG A 63 -15.54 10.93 7.35
C ARG A 63 -14.23 10.26 7.76
N LYS A 64 -13.76 10.60 8.96
CA LYS A 64 -12.66 9.87 9.59
C LYS A 64 -13.09 8.40 9.68
N ARG A 65 -12.24 7.51 9.17
CA ARG A 65 -12.43 6.05 9.13
C ARG A 65 -11.45 5.39 10.09
N ASN A 66 -11.81 4.21 10.56
CA ASN A 66 -10.92 3.31 11.30
C ASN A 66 -10.49 2.21 10.34
N ALA A 67 -9.31 2.38 9.75
CA ALA A 67 -8.75 1.45 8.78
C ALA A 67 -7.85 0.42 9.49
N LEU A 68 -8.05 -0.85 9.21
CA LEU A 68 -7.21 -1.96 9.62
C LEU A 68 -6.37 -2.44 8.45
N LEU A 69 -5.05 -2.30 8.55
CA LEU A 69 -4.10 -2.94 7.66
C LEU A 69 -3.73 -4.31 8.21
N VAL A 70 -4.07 -5.38 7.49
CA VAL A 70 -3.75 -6.76 7.87
C VAL A 70 -2.58 -7.28 7.03
N ILE A 71 -1.47 -7.58 7.70
CA ILE A 71 -0.21 -8.06 7.11
C ILE A 71 0.21 -9.40 7.70
N ALA A 72 1.07 -10.13 6.99
CA ALA A 72 1.52 -11.43 7.44
C ALA A 72 2.76 -11.32 8.35
N HIS A 73 3.68 -10.43 8.00
CA HIS A 73 5.02 -10.40 8.59
C HIS A 73 5.47 -8.99 8.99
N PRO A 74 6.35 -8.87 9.98
CA PRO A 74 7.14 -7.66 10.20
C PRO A 74 7.98 -7.31 8.96
N ASP A 75 7.79 -6.12 8.41
CA ASP A 75 8.38 -5.52 7.20
C ASP A 75 7.42 -5.31 6.02
N ASP A 76 6.30 -6.03 5.99
CA ASP A 76 5.26 -5.89 4.97
C ASP A 76 4.74 -4.45 4.87
N GLU A 77 4.59 -3.79 6.02
CA GLU A 77 4.10 -2.41 6.11
C GLU A 77 5.07 -1.43 5.42
N SER A 78 6.36 -1.69 5.57
CA SER A 78 7.44 -0.86 5.02
C SER A 78 7.67 -1.16 3.54
N MET A 79 7.67 -2.44 3.15
CA MET A 79 7.94 -2.86 1.78
C MET A 79 6.77 -2.61 0.84
N PHE A 80 5.54 -2.87 1.29
CA PHE A 80 4.39 -2.92 0.38
C PHE A 80 3.38 -1.81 0.63
N PHE A 81 3.17 -1.40 1.88
CA PHE A 81 2.02 -0.55 2.25
C PHE A 81 2.36 0.88 2.66
N THR A 82 3.62 1.31 2.61
CA THR A 82 3.98 2.70 2.95
C THR A 82 3.15 3.75 2.20
N PRO A 83 2.87 3.63 0.87
CA PRO A 83 2.00 4.58 0.17
C PRO A 83 0.60 4.66 0.79
N THR A 84 0.00 3.50 1.09
CA THR A 84 -1.32 3.41 1.72
C THR A 84 -1.34 4.03 3.12
N ILE A 85 -0.36 3.69 3.97
CA ILE A 85 -0.27 4.22 5.34
C ILE A 85 -0.09 5.74 5.32
N ASN A 86 0.78 6.27 4.46
CA ASN A 86 0.99 7.71 4.31
C ASN A 86 -0.28 8.43 3.81
N PHE A 87 -1.00 7.84 2.87
CA PHE A 87 -2.27 8.38 2.41
C PHE A 87 -3.30 8.45 3.55
N LEU A 88 -3.52 7.34 4.25
CA LEU A 88 -4.51 7.27 5.31
C LEU A 88 -4.21 8.24 6.46
N THR A 89 -2.96 8.26 6.92
CA THR A 89 -2.51 9.16 7.99
C THR A 89 -2.58 10.63 7.57
N SER A 90 -2.23 10.98 6.33
CA SER A 90 -2.31 12.37 5.85
C SER A 90 -3.75 12.89 5.72
N LYS A 91 -4.71 11.99 5.47
CA LYS A 91 -6.15 12.28 5.46
C LYS A 91 -6.80 12.24 6.84
N GLY A 92 -6.03 11.97 7.90
CA GLY A 92 -6.51 11.95 9.28
C GLY A 92 -7.32 10.71 9.66
N HIS A 93 -7.28 9.65 8.85
CA HIS A 93 -7.85 8.35 9.22
C HIS A 93 -7.09 7.75 10.39
N ASN A 94 -7.80 6.93 11.17
CA ASN A 94 -7.22 6.15 12.24
C ASN A 94 -6.70 4.83 11.66
N VAL A 95 -5.40 4.58 11.72
CA VAL A 95 -4.78 3.39 11.13
C VAL A 95 -4.40 2.40 12.22
N GLN A 96 -4.96 1.20 12.16
CA GLN A 96 -4.60 0.05 12.99
C GLN A 96 -3.82 -0.93 12.12
N ILE A 97 -2.77 -1.56 12.65
CA ILE A 97 -1.98 -2.58 11.96
C ILE A 97 -2.10 -3.88 12.74
N LEU A 98 -2.55 -4.94 12.05
CA LEU A 98 -2.57 -6.30 12.56
C LEU A 98 -1.56 -7.13 11.77
N CYS A 99 -0.47 -7.50 12.43
CA CYS A 99 0.52 -8.42 11.90
C CYS A 99 0.26 -9.83 12.43
N LEU A 100 0.05 -10.79 11.54
CA LEU A 100 -0.46 -12.12 11.88
C LEU A 100 0.60 -13.11 12.36
N SER A 101 1.88 -12.76 12.25
CA SER A 101 3.00 -13.51 12.80
C SER A 101 4.08 -12.59 13.36
N ILE A 102 5.01 -13.15 14.14
CA ILE A 102 6.21 -12.43 14.57
C ILE A 102 7.38 -12.53 13.56
N GLY A 103 7.18 -13.18 12.40
CA GLY A 103 8.23 -13.34 11.38
C GLY A 103 9.41 -14.19 11.86
N ASP A 104 9.17 -15.31 12.56
CA ASP A 104 10.21 -16.07 13.26
C ASP A 104 10.86 -17.21 12.44
N ALA A 105 10.70 -17.22 11.11
CA ALA A 105 11.28 -18.28 10.27
C ALA A 105 12.81 -18.43 10.44
N ASP A 106 13.49 -17.34 10.78
CA ASP A 106 14.94 -17.28 11.03
C ASP A 106 15.32 -17.27 12.53
N GLY A 107 14.37 -17.51 13.45
CA GLY A 107 14.59 -17.42 14.90
C GLY A 107 14.79 -15.99 15.43
N LYS A 108 14.30 -14.98 14.69
CA LYS A 108 14.48 -13.54 14.97
C LYS A 108 13.20 -12.80 15.34
N GLY A 109 12.11 -13.51 15.63
CA GLY A 109 10.78 -12.94 15.79
C GLY A 109 10.68 -11.91 16.92
N ASN A 110 11.40 -12.12 18.03
CA ASN A 110 11.46 -11.15 19.12
C ASN A 110 12.10 -9.82 18.70
N ILE A 111 13.13 -9.87 17.85
CA ILE A 111 13.79 -8.67 17.30
C ILE A 111 12.83 -8.01 16.31
N ARG A 112 12.30 -8.77 15.35
CA ARG A 112 11.40 -8.27 14.28
C ARG A 112 10.12 -7.65 14.83
N LYS A 113 9.61 -8.16 15.96
CA LYS A 113 8.51 -7.53 16.69
C LYS A 113 8.81 -6.09 17.09
N GLN A 114 10.00 -5.83 17.64
CA GLN A 114 10.41 -4.48 18.02
C GLN A 114 10.67 -3.59 16.81
N GLU A 115 11.28 -4.16 15.76
CA GLU A 115 11.53 -3.47 14.50
C GLU A 115 10.24 -2.99 13.85
N LEU A 116 9.18 -3.81 13.83
CA LEU A 116 7.87 -3.42 13.33
C LEU A 116 7.28 -2.23 14.09
N PHE A 117 7.37 -2.22 15.43
CA PHE A 117 6.90 -1.08 16.21
C PHE A 117 7.64 0.22 15.85
N GLN A 118 8.97 0.17 15.70
CA GLN A 118 9.76 1.34 15.30
C GLN A 118 9.45 1.79 13.87
N ALA A 119 9.29 0.85 12.93
CA ALA A 119 8.91 1.14 11.56
C ALA A 119 7.53 1.82 11.49
N CYS A 120 6.54 1.34 12.26
CA CYS A 120 5.22 1.95 12.35
C CYS A 120 5.29 3.39 12.89
N VAL A 121 6.10 3.65 13.91
CA VAL A 121 6.32 5.02 14.41
C VAL A 121 6.93 5.93 13.33
N ALA A 122 7.91 5.43 12.56
CA ALA A 122 8.47 6.17 11.42
C ALA A 122 7.42 6.47 10.34
N LEU A 123 6.41 5.61 10.21
CA LEU A 123 5.24 5.78 9.33
C LEU A 123 4.09 6.58 9.97
N LYS A 124 4.32 7.19 11.14
CA LYS A 124 3.34 7.96 11.92
C LYS A 124 2.13 7.17 12.43
N VAL A 125 2.31 5.86 12.65
CA VAL A 125 1.35 5.00 13.33
C VAL A 125 1.84 4.74 14.77
N PRO A 126 1.13 5.24 15.80
CA PRO A 126 1.44 4.96 17.20
C PRO A 126 1.52 3.46 17.51
N MET A 127 2.45 3.05 18.38
CA MET A 127 2.66 1.65 18.74
C MET A 127 1.40 0.99 19.34
N GLN A 128 0.56 1.75 20.03
CA GLN A 128 -0.71 1.25 20.60
C GLN A 128 -1.70 0.78 19.52
N GLN A 129 -1.49 1.21 18.28
CA GLN A 129 -2.31 0.85 17.13
C GLN A 129 -1.74 -0.33 16.34
N VAL A 130 -0.70 -0.97 16.86
CA VAL A 130 -0.04 -2.11 16.22
C VAL A 130 -0.21 -3.33 17.11
N LYS A 131 -0.86 -4.37 16.57
CA LYS A 131 -1.04 -5.67 17.22
C LYS A 131 -0.28 -6.72 16.42
N ILE A 132 0.53 -7.51 17.12
CA ILE A 132 1.35 -8.57 16.53
C ILE A 132 0.93 -9.88 17.16
N VAL A 133 0.49 -10.82 16.33
CA VAL A 133 0.02 -12.14 16.75
C VAL A 133 1.21 -13.08 16.84
N ASN A 134 1.28 -13.84 17.93
CA ASN A 134 2.19 -14.95 18.09
C ASN A 134 1.36 -16.20 18.39
N HIS A 135 0.93 -16.90 17.33
CA HIS A 135 0.08 -18.07 17.43
C HIS A 135 0.79 -19.30 16.85
N PRO A 136 0.78 -20.47 17.51
CA PRO A 136 1.48 -21.67 17.02
C PRO A 136 0.97 -22.16 15.65
N ASP A 137 -0.24 -21.75 15.26
CA ASP A 137 -0.81 -22.06 13.94
C ASP A 137 -0.53 -21.03 12.83
N LEU A 138 0.03 -19.87 13.19
CA LEU A 138 0.34 -18.79 12.25
C LEU A 138 1.85 -18.51 12.22
N GLN A 139 2.64 -19.58 12.14
CA GLN A 139 4.10 -19.48 12.08
C GLN A 139 4.54 -19.06 10.68
N ASP A 140 5.56 -18.20 10.64
CA ASP A 140 6.18 -17.74 9.40
C ASP A 140 6.89 -18.90 8.66
N GLY A 141 6.95 -18.81 7.34
CA GLY A 141 7.58 -19.78 6.45
C GLY A 141 6.62 -20.43 5.46
N PHE A 142 7.15 -21.35 4.65
CA PHE A 142 6.40 -22.05 3.59
C PHE A 142 5.87 -23.42 4.02
N GLY A 143 6.15 -23.84 5.26
CA GLY A 143 5.87 -25.20 5.73
C GLY A 143 4.46 -25.44 6.26
N LYS A 144 3.65 -24.40 6.44
CA LYS A 144 2.32 -24.50 7.06
C LYS A 144 1.33 -23.55 6.40
N VAL A 145 0.19 -24.09 5.97
CA VAL A 145 -0.95 -23.30 5.50
C VAL A 145 -1.68 -22.76 6.73
N TRP A 146 -1.93 -21.45 6.74
CA TRP A 146 -2.65 -20.82 7.84
C TRP A 146 -4.16 -21.06 7.71
N SER A 147 -4.82 -21.38 8.82
CA SER A 147 -6.26 -21.64 8.83
C SER A 147 -7.05 -20.35 8.56
N HIS A 148 -7.80 -20.31 7.46
CA HIS A 148 -8.63 -19.14 7.11
C HIS A 148 -9.71 -18.86 8.14
N ASN A 149 -10.24 -19.90 8.81
CA ASN A 149 -11.19 -19.74 9.93
C ASN A 149 -10.55 -19.05 11.14
N LEU A 150 -9.31 -19.43 11.48
CA LEU A 150 -8.56 -18.82 12.58
C LEU A 150 -8.24 -17.35 12.25
N LEU A 151 -7.79 -17.09 11.01
CA LEU A 151 -7.52 -15.74 10.53
C LEU A 151 -8.78 -14.87 10.58
N ALA A 152 -9.90 -15.35 10.04
CA ALA A 152 -11.18 -14.64 10.07
C ALA A 152 -11.58 -14.28 11.50
N LYS A 153 -11.49 -15.24 12.44
CA LYS A 153 -11.79 -15.00 13.86
C LYS A 153 -10.91 -13.91 14.49
N ILE A 154 -9.59 -13.99 14.30
CA ILE A 154 -8.64 -12.99 14.85
C ILE A 154 -8.92 -11.60 14.28
N ILE A 155 -9.22 -11.51 12.98
CA ILE A 155 -9.53 -10.25 12.30
C ILE A 155 -10.88 -9.70 12.80
N GLU A 156 -11.90 -10.55 13.00
CA GLU A 156 -13.20 -10.15 13.54
C GLU A 156 -13.13 -9.59 14.97
N GLU A 157 -12.32 -10.22 15.82
CA GLU A 157 -12.04 -9.73 17.17
C GLU A 157 -11.42 -8.32 17.11
N GLU A 158 -10.51 -8.10 16.17
CA GLU A 158 -9.84 -6.81 15.99
C GLU A 158 -10.78 -5.73 15.42
N ILE A 159 -11.66 -6.11 14.49
CA ILE A 159 -12.69 -5.24 13.95
C ILE A 159 -13.60 -4.72 15.06
N THR A 160 -14.06 -5.63 15.92
CA THR A 160 -14.97 -5.30 17.01
C THR A 160 -14.26 -4.44 18.07
N ARG A 161 -13.01 -4.79 18.42
CA ARG A 161 -12.20 -4.07 19.42
C ARG A 161 -11.89 -2.63 19.04
N CYS A 162 -11.61 -2.38 17.76
CA CYS A 162 -11.12 -1.09 17.26
C CYS A 162 -12.17 -0.32 16.44
N CYS A 163 -13.41 -0.81 16.39
CA CYS A 163 -14.52 -0.25 15.60
C CYS A 163 -14.11 0.00 14.14
N ILE A 164 -13.50 -1.00 13.51
CA ILE A 164 -12.98 -0.93 12.14
C ILE A 164 -14.12 -0.88 11.14
N ASP A 165 -14.01 0.02 10.16
CA ASP A 165 -14.96 0.15 9.05
C ASP A 165 -14.29 0.01 7.67
N MET A 166 -12.96 -0.14 7.63
CA MET A 166 -12.19 -0.41 6.42
C MET A 166 -11.08 -1.41 6.68
N ILE A 167 -10.94 -2.44 5.84
CA ILE A 167 -9.84 -3.41 5.88
C ILE A 167 -9.00 -3.25 4.62
N ILE A 168 -7.68 -3.29 4.77
CA ILE A 168 -6.73 -3.31 3.67
C ILE A 168 -5.80 -4.50 3.87
N THR A 169 -5.61 -5.29 2.82
CA THR A 169 -4.69 -6.45 2.87
C THR A 169 -4.12 -6.79 1.49
N PHE A 170 -3.47 -7.94 1.36
CA PHE A 170 -2.97 -8.48 0.10
C PHE A 170 -4.09 -9.03 -0.79
N ASP A 171 -3.85 -9.10 -2.09
CA ASP A 171 -4.71 -9.85 -3.00
C ASP A 171 -4.42 -11.36 -3.00
N SER A 172 -5.20 -12.12 -3.77
CA SER A 172 -5.09 -13.58 -3.91
C SER A 172 -3.74 -14.08 -4.42
N HIS A 173 -2.90 -13.20 -4.98
CA HIS A 173 -1.55 -13.54 -5.43
C HIS A 173 -0.48 -13.21 -4.38
N GLY A 174 -0.73 -12.31 -3.43
CA GLY A 174 0.18 -12.07 -2.31
C GLY A 174 1.52 -11.45 -2.73
N VAL A 175 1.48 -10.48 -3.66
CA VAL A 175 2.59 -9.72 -4.25
C VAL A 175 3.57 -10.57 -5.07
N SER A 176 4.21 -11.56 -4.47
CA SER A 176 5.18 -12.47 -5.09
C SER A 176 4.79 -13.94 -4.96
N GLY A 177 3.52 -14.25 -4.66
CA GLY A 177 3.07 -15.62 -4.45
C GLY A 177 3.32 -16.14 -3.05
N HIS A 178 3.66 -15.29 -2.07
CA HIS A 178 3.97 -15.75 -0.71
C HIS A 178 2.73 -16.42 -0.09
N CYS A 179 2.87 -17.66 0.39
CA CYS A 179 1.76 -18.45 0.93
C CYS A 179 1.01 -17.72 2.05
N ASN A 180 1.73 -17.22 3.07
CA ASN A 180 1.11 -16.50 4.19
C ASN A 180 0.32 -15.27 3.73
N HIS A 181 0.80 -14.48 2.76
CA HIS A 181 0.06 -13.33 2.23
C HIS A 181 -1.25 -13.75 1.57
N ARG A 182 -1.22 -14.86 0.83
CA ARG A 182 -2.40 -15.45 0.20
C ARG A 182 -3.37 -15.97 1.27
N ASP A 183 -2.88 -16.59 2.33
CA ASP A 183 -3.72 -17.04 3.43
C ASP A 183 -4.36 -15.85 4.16
N VAL A 184 -3.67 -14.72 4.34
CA VAL A 184 -4.28 -13.48 4.86
C VAL A 184 -5.45 -13.06 3.97
N HIS A 185 -5.25 -13.00 2.65
CA HIS A 185 -6.31 -12.68 1.69
C HIS A 185 -7.52 -13.60 1.86
N TYR A 186 -7.32 -14.91 1.87
CA TYR A 186 -8.43 -15.87 2.01
C TYR A 186 -9.08 -15.83 3.40
N GLY A 187 -8.33 -15.50 4.46
CA GLY A 187 -8.88 -15.24 5.79
C GLY A 187 -9.83 -14.04 5.79
N VAL A 188 -9.48 -12.96 5.07
CA VAL A 188 -10.37 -11.80 4.89
C VAL A 188 -11.59 -12.15 4.03
N CYS A 189 -11.43 -12.91 2.94
CA CYS A 189 -12.57 -13.39 2.15
C CYS A 189 -13.52 -14.28 2.97
N LYS A 190 -12.96 -15.16 3.81
CA LYS A 190 -13.72 -16.02 4.72
C LYS A 190 -14.52 -15.19 5.72
N LEU A 191 -13.89 -14.19 6.34
CA LEU A 191 -14.56 -13.23 7.21
C LEU A 191 -15.73 -12.53 6.52
N LEU A 192 -15.53 -12.04 5.28
CA LEU A 192 -16.59 -11.35 4.53
C LEU A 192 -17.78 -12.26 4.23
N HIS A 193 -17.51 -13.52 3.89
CA HIS A 193 -18.55 -14.50 3.65
C HIS A 193 -19.36 -14.81 4.91
N ASP A 194 -18.70 -14.91 6.06
CA ASP A 194 -19.34 -15.22 7.33
C ASP A 194 -20.06 -13.99 7.94
N THR A 195 -19.59 -12.77 7.63
CA THR A 195 -20.06 -11.51 8.22
C THR A 195 -20.97 -10.71 7.28
N LEU A 196 -21.99 -11.36 6.71
CA LEU A 196 -22.94 -10.77 5.74
C LEU A 196 -23.73 -9.53 6.24
N GLN A 197 -23.56 -9.09 7.50
CA GLN A 197 -24.36 -8.02 8.11
C GLN A 197 -23.57 -6.74 8.50
N ARG A 198 -22.24 -6.69 8.38
CA ARG A 198 -21.47 -5.47 8.74
C ARG A 198 -21.09 -4.65 7.50
N ASP A 199 -21.33 -3.35 7.54
CA ASP A 199 -20.90 -2.38 6.53
C ASP A 199 -19.39 -2.10 6.66
N ILE A 200 -18.58 -3.08 6.23
CA ILE A 200 -17.11 -2.98 6.24
C ILE A 200 -16.61 -2.93 4.81
N GLU A 201 -15.81 -1.91 4.51
CA GLU A 201 -15.20 -1.77 3.19
C GLU A 201 -13.86 -2.54 3.14
N VAL A 202 -13.67 -3.38 2.12
CA VAL A 202 -12.43 -4.16 1.98
C VAL A 202 -11.70 -3.82 0.70
N TRP A 203 -10.40 -3.58 0.84
CA TRP A 203 -9.49 -3.29 -0.25
C TRP A 203 -8.30 -4.23 -0.24
N GLU A 204 -7.86 -4.63 -1.41
CA GLU A 204 -6.69 -5.49 -1.60
C GLU A 204 -5.61 -4.81 -2.43
N LEU A 205 -4.35 -5.00 -2.05
CA LEU A 205 -3.19 -4.52 -2.79
C LEU A 205 -3.00 -5.37 -4.04
N VAL A 206 -3.09 -4.73 -5.20
CA VAL A 206 -2.94 -5.42 -6.49
C VAL A 206 -1.50 -5.88 -6.70
N SER A 207 -1.35 -7.18 -6.92
CA SER A 207 -0.11 -7.80 -7.34
C SER A 207 0.24 -7.45 -8.78
N THR A 208 1.49 -7.04 -9.00
CA THR A 208 2.02 -6.73 -10.33
C THR A 208 3.06 -7.76 -10.77
N ASN A 209 3.19 -7.95 -12.09
CA ASN A 209 4.25 -8.77 -12.65
C ASN A 209 5.64 -8.20 -12.32
N ILE A 210 6.69 -9.01 -12.46
CA ILE A 210 8.05 -8.64 -12.06
C ILE A 210 8.58 -7.39 -12.77
N LEU A 211 8.26 -7.19 -14.06
CA LEU A 211 8.71 -6.04 -14.82
C LEU A 211 8.11 -4.74 -14.29
N ARG A 212 6.80 -4.75 -14.05
CA ARG A 212 6.08 -3.62 -13.48
C ARG A 212 6.51 -3.35 -12.04
N LYS A 213 6.64 -4.41 -11.23
CA LYS A 213 7.11 -4.35 -9.85
C LYS A 213 8.44 -3.63 -9.72
N TYR A 214 9.41 -3.86 -10.62
CA TYR A 214 10.73 -3.22 -10.54
C TYR A 214 10.91 -2.02 -11.48
N SER A 215 9.81 -1.44 -11.98
CA SER A 215 9.85 -0.23 -12.80
C SER A 215 9.95 1.08 -11.98
N GLY A 216 9.89 0.97 -10.65
CA GLY A 216 10.00 2.10 -9.72
C GLY A 216 8.89 3.14 -9.93
N PRO A 217 9.21 4.46 -9.94
CA PRO A 217 8.21 5.52 -10.05
C PRO A 217 7.59 5.64 -11.45
N VAL A 218 8.13 4.96 -12.48
CA VAL A 218 7.50 4.93 -13.81
C VAL A 218 6.11 4.29 -13.74
N ASP A 219 5.92 3.33 -12.83
CA ASP A 219 4.63 2.65 -12.65
C ASP A 219 3.49 3.60 -12.25
N ILE A 220 3.79 4.77 -11.70
CA ILE A 220 2.78 5.78 -11.35
C ILE A 220 1.94 6.12 -12.58
N TRP A 221 2.60 6.39 -13.70
CA TRP A 221 1.93 6.80 -14.94
C TRP A 221 1.11 5.66 -15.53
N LEU A 222 1.70 4.46 -15.59
CA LEU A 222 1.02 3.28 -16.11
C LEU A 222 -0.21 2.93 -15.27
N SER A 223 -0.09 2.96 -13.95
CA SER A 223 -1.18 2.61 -13.05
C SER A 223 -2.32 3.62 -13.11
N ILE A 224 -2.01 4.92 -13.17
CA ILE A 224 -3.01 5.99 -13.36
C ILE A 224 -3.73 5.81 -14.71
N PHE A 225 -2.98 5.49 -15.78
CA PHE A 225 -3.55 5.19 -17.09
C PHE A 225 -4.49 3.98 -17.06
N LEU A 226 -4.07 2.87 -16.46
CA LEU A 226 -4.89 1.65 -16.34
C LEU A 226 -6.14 1.87 -15.47
N ALA A 227 -6.04 2.69 -14.43
CA ALA A 227 -7.18 3.05 -13.60
C ALA A 227 -8.20 3.92 -14.35
N MET A 228 -7.75 4.83 -15.24
CA MET A 228 -8.66 5.59 -16.11
C MET A 228 -9.43 4.70 -17.10
N LEU A 229 -8.81 3.62 -17.57
CA LEU A 229 -9.49 2.66 -18.44
C LEU A 229 -10.53 1.82 -17.68
N HIS A 230 -10.41 1.69 -16.36
CA HIS A 230 -11.37 0.99 -15.50
C HIS A 230 -12.46 1.96 -14.99
N THR A 231 -13.63 1.92 -15.62
CA THR A 231 -14.73 2.87 -15.36
C THR A 231 -15.57 2.55 -14.13
N ASN A 232 -15.34 1.42 -13.46
CA ASN A 232 -16.24 0.91 -12.41
C ASN A 232 -15.94 1.47 -10.99
N GLY A 233 -14.94 2.34 -10.83
CA GLY A 233 -14.61 2.94 -9.52
C GLY A 233 -14.12 1.95 -8.46
N THR A 234 -13.77 0.73 -8.86
CA THR A 234 -13.29 -0.34 -7.98
C THR A 234 -11.79 -0.28 -7.73
N MET A 235 -11.06 0.63 -8.37
CA MET A 235 -9.60 0.76 -8.30
C MET A 235 -9.21 2.13 -7.75
N GLN A 236 -8.29 2.15 -6.79
CA GLN A 236 -7.74 3.38 -6.22
C GLN A 236 -6.22 3.41 -6.31
N CYS A 237 -5.68 4.50 -6.86
CA CYS A 237 -4.26 4.71 -7.05
C CYS A 237 -3.72 5.67 -5.98
N LEU A 238 -2.88 5.17 -5.08
CA LEU A 238 -2.30 5.93 -3.96
C LEU A 238 -0.82 6.19 -4.22
N VAL A 239 -0.49 7.42 -4.65
CA VAL A 239 0.90 7.83 -4.86
C VAL A 239 1.57 8.18 -3.53
N ASN A 240 2.79 7.70 -3.33
CA ASN A 240 3.55 7.96 -2.12
C ASN A 240 4.33 9.28 -2.21
N GLU A 241 3.67 10.37 -1.78
CA GLU A 241 4.28 11.70 -1.67
C GLU A 241 5.46 11.75 -0.68
N HIS A 242 5.64 10.70 0.14
CA HIS A 242 6.67 10.60 1.16
C HIS A 242 7.49 9.30 1.02
N SER A 243 7.94 8.99 -0.19
CA SER A 243 8.74 7.77 -0.49
C SER A 243 10.01 7.62 0.36
N ARG A 244 10.59 8.72 0.86
CA ARG A 244 11.69 8.66 1.85
C ARG A 244 11.30 7.92 3.13
N ARG A 245 10.04 7.98 3.54
CA ARG A 245 9.55 7.23 4.72
C ARG A 245 9.61 5.72 4.50
N SER A 246 9.45 5.22 3.27
CA SER A 246 9.61 3.79 2.99
C SER A 246 11.03 3.33 3.31
N VAL A 247 12.03 4.15 2.97
CA VAL A 247 13.45 3.87 3.29
C VAL A 247 13.68 3.93 4.80
N ILE A 248 13.16 4.97 5.48
CA ILE A 248 13.35 5.15 6.92
C ILE A 248 12.68 4.02 7.71
N ALA A 249 11.45 3.64 7.34
CA ALA A 249 10.69 2.58 7.97
C ALA A 249 11.37 1.21 7.75
N MET A 250 11.75 0.91 6.51
CA MET A 250 12.45 -0.34 6.21
C MET A 250 13.84 -0.42 6.87
N ALA A 251 14.51 0.72 7.09
CA ALA A 251 15.77 0.76 7.83
C ALA A 251 15.60 0.47 9.34
N GLN A 252 14.39 0.58 9.90
CA GLN A 252 14.11 0.12 11.28
C GLN A 252 14.13 -1.40 11.40
N HIS A 253 13.89 -2.13 10.29
CA HIS A 253 14.04 -3.58 10.20
C HIS A 253 15.51 -3.98 10.03
N SER A 254 16.35 -3.62 11.00
CA SER A 254 17.80 -3.82 10.96
C SER A 254 18.21 -5.27 10.65
N SER A 255 17.47 -6.24 11.21
CA SER A 255 17.67 -7.67 11.02
C SER A 255 17.36 -8.15 9.60
N GLN A 256 16.63 -7.33 8.84
CA GLN A 256 16.17 -7.59 7.48
C GLN A 256 16.75 -6.59 6.46
N TRP A 257 17.50 -5.57 6.90
CA TRP A 257 18.01 -4.47 6.05
C TRP A 257 19.24 -4.86 5.21
N VAL A 258 19.10 -5.95 4.47
CA VAL A 258 20.13 -6.53 3.59
C VAL A 258 20.05 -5.97 2.17
N TRP A 259 21.09 -6.24 1.35
CA TRP A 259 21.29 -5.61 0.04
C TRP A 259 20.10 -5.72 -0.90
N PHE A 260 19.45 -6.89 -1.00
CA PHE A 260 18.32 -7.07 -1.93
C PHE A 260 17.05 -6.35 -1.46
N ARG A 261 16.85 -6.16 -0.14
CA ARG A 261 15.73 -5.34 0.38
C ARG A 261 15.98 -3.85 0.14
N LYS A 262 17.22 -3.39 0.19
CA LYS A 262 17.59 -2.03 -0.22
C LYS A 262 17.28 -1.79 -1.70
N LEU A 263 17.65 -2.74 -2.57
CA LEU A 263 17.29 -2.70 -3.99
C LEU A 263 15.78 -2.73 -4.19
N PHE A 264 15.06 -3.56 -3.45
CA PHE A 264 13.60 -3.57 -3.49
C PHE A 264 13.03 -2.20 -3.13
N VAL A 265 13.41 -1.60 -2.01
CA VAL A 265 12.87 -0.28 -1.64
C VAL A 265 13.23 0.78 -2.67
N ALA A 266 14.41 0.73 -3.29
CA ALA A 266 14.81 1.69 -4.31
C ALA A 266 14.07 1.52 -5.65
N LEU A 267 13.77 0.29 -6.06
CA LEU A 267 13.31 0.00 -7.43
C LEU A 267 11.86 -0.50 -7.50
N SER A 268 11.27 -0.87 -6.37
CA SER A 268 9.91 -1.41 -6.33
C SER A 268 8.89 -0.31 -6.56
N SER A 269 7.89 -0.57 -7.42
CA SER A 269 6.76 0.33 -7.61
C SER A 269 5.94 0.48 -6.33
N TYR A 270 5.92 -0.54 -5.45
CA TYR A 270 5.26 -0.47 -4.14
C TYR A 270 5.86 0.58 -3.20
N THR A 271 7.11 1.02 -3.43
CA THR A 271 7.67 2.16 -2.70
C THR A 271 7.01 3.47 -3.10
N TYR A 272 6.63 3.60 -4.37
CA TYR A 272 6.19 4.86 -4.96
C TYR A 272 4.68 4.96 -5.08
N MET A 273 3.98 3.84 -5.11
CA MET A 273 2.54 3.79 -5.32
C MET A 273 1.93 2.47 -4.85
N ASN A 274 0.69 2.53 -4.37
CA ASN A 274 -0.17 1.36 -4.26
C ASN A 274 -1.36 1.49 -5.20
N THR A 275 -1.71 0.39 -5.88
CA THR A 275 -3.01 0.25 -6.52
C THR A 275 -3.84 -0.67 -5.64
N LEU A 276 -4.94 -0.15 -5.10
CA LEU A 276 -5.88 -0.92 -4.29
C LEU A 276 -7.11 -1.25 -5.13
N ARG A 277 -7.65 -2.46 -4.97
CA ARG A 277 -8.90 -2.91 -5.58
C ARG A 277 -9.92 -3.19 -4.50
N LYS A 278 -11.17 -2.75 -4.69
CA LYS A 278 -12.28 -3.07 -3.80
C LYS A 278 -12.71 -4.53 -4.02
N VAL A 279 -12.87 -5.28 -2.92
CA VAL A 279 -13.34 -6.67 -2.90
C VAL A 279 -14.87 -6.73 -2.97
#